data_AF-A0A357I6Z1-F1
#
_entry.id   AF-A0A357I6Z1-F1
#
_cell.length_a   1.000
_cell.length_b   1.000
_cell.length_c   1.000
_cell.angle_alpha   90.00
_cell.angle_beta   90.00
_cell.angle_gamma   90.00
#
_symmetry.space_group_name_H-M   'P 1'
#
loop_
_entity.id
_entity.type
_entity.pdbx_description
1 polymer ?
#
loop_
_entity_poly.entity_id
_entity_poly.type
_entity_poly.pdbx_seq_one_letter_code
_entity_poly.pdbx_strand_id
1 'polypeptide(L)'
;MCPPRQSRWPWRWLTSSICSPGSGPSTRSPPAPRIPSPLRRAALGVIRLVLENGLKLELVQGLLAPIRANRAAMVAVAPEGSAVPDLSDERVEAECALVLAEDLLAFFHGRLKVFLRDQGLRHDVIDACIARPGSDDLNRLVKRARALQKVLGTEDGENLVQGFKRANNILSQAEAKDGVEYSFGADAKYAEAESEKALFAALEAAEPRIKTALEAEDFTAAMSETAGLRAPIDAFFEEVQVNAENDVLRRNRLNLLSEIRRVCTQVADLARLDG
;
A
#
# COMPACT_ATOMS: atom_id res chain seq x y z
N MET A 1 -21.90 35.27 47.16
CA MET A 1 -21.74 35.78 45.79
C MET A 1 -20.50 35.15 45.18
N CYS A 2 -20.66 34.21 44.25
CA CYS A 2 -19.58 33.68 43.41
C CYS A 2 -19.37 34.60 42.19
N PRO A 3 -18.13 34.86 41.74
CA PRO A 3 -17.89 35.42 40.43
C PRO A 3 -17.80 34.30 39.36
N PRO A 4 -18.06 34.61 38.07
CA PRO A 4 -18.28 33.61 37.04
C PRO A 4 -16.97 33.11 36.40
N ARG A 5 -16.95 31.82 36.04
CA ARG A 5 -16.00 31.19 35.11
C ARG A 5 -16.35 31.59 33.67
N GLN A 6 -15.35 32.03 32.89
CA GLN A 6 -15.32 31.79 31.44
C GLN A 6 -13.89 31.52 30.98
N SER A 7 -13.64 30.24 30.71
CA SER A 7 -12.46 29.68 30.05
C SER A 7 -12.53 29.91 28.54
N ARG A 8 -11.64 30.75 28.00
CA ARG A 8 -11.32 30.79 26.57
C ARG A 8 -9.88 30.29 26.41
N TRP A 9 -9.73 29.04 25.98
CA TRP A 9 -8.43 28.47 25.57
C TRP A 9 -8.08 28.97 24.15
N PRO A 10 -6.86 29.48 23.89
CA PRO A 10 -6.52 30.07 22.61
C PRO A 10 -5.86 29.05 21.64
N TRP A 11 -6.44 28.90 20.45
CA TRP A 11 -5.93 28.14 19.29
C TRP A 11 -4.72 28.82 18.60
N ARG A 12 -3.84 29.49 19.35
CA ARG A 12 -2.73 30.31 18.81
C ARG A 12 -1.47 29.54 18.41
N TRP A 13 -1.47 28.21 18.47
CA TRP A 13 -0.26 27.40 18.25
C TRP A 13 0.02 27.02 16.79
N LEU A 14 -0.84 27.39 15.84
CA LEU A 14 -0.68 27.05 14.41
C LEU A 14 0.17 28.05 13.60
N THR A 15 0.53 29.22 14.13
CA THR A 15 1.10 30.32 13.30
C THR A 15 2.57 30.65 13.59
N SER A 16 3.40 29.71 14.00
CA SER A 16 4.86 29.98 14.03
C SER A 16 5.66 28.74 13.72
N SER A 17 6.02 28.61 12.44
CA SER A 17 7.40 28.65 11.99
C SER A 17 7.45 28.09 10.56
N ILE A 18 7.89 28.91 9.59
CA ILE A 18 9.04 28.66 8.70
C ILE A 18 9.01 29.71 7.56
N CYS A 19 9.93 30.67 7.64
CA CYS A 19 10.46 31.36 6.46
C CYS A 19 11.50 30.46 5.79
N SER A 20 11.30 30.11 4.52
CA SER A 20 12.23 30.38 3.40
C SER A 20 11.82 29.57 2.16
N PRO A 21 11.87 30.16 0.94
CA PRO A 21 11.31 29.57 -0.27
C PRO A 21 12.35 28.77 -1.06
N GLY A 22 12.00 27.55 -1.49
CA GLY A 22 12.75 26.82 -2.52
C GLY A 22 12.81 25.30 -2.32
N SER A 23 11.75 24.59 -2.72
CA SER A 23 11.76 23.20 -3.24
C SER A 23 10.31 22.70 -3.42
N GLY A 24 10.08 21.88 -4.46
CA GLY A 24 8.77 21.50 -5.03
C GLY A 24 7.80 20.73 -4.12
N PRO A 25 6.70 20.19 -4.70
CA PRO A 25 5.52 19.77 -3.94
C PRO A 25 5.83 18.52 -3.12
N SER A 26 6.10 18.71 -1.83
CA SER A 26 6.17 17.60 -0.88
C SER A 26 4.78 17.37 -0.31
N THR A 27 4.16 16.25 -0.67
CA THR A 27 3.08 15.62 0.08
C THR A 27 3.57 15.41 1.51
N ARG A 28 3.10 16.22 2.47
CA ARG A 28 3.46 16.05 3.88
C ARG A 28 2.22 16.11 4.75
N SER A 29 1.66 14.93 5.00
CA SER A 29 1.07 14.62 6.31
C SER A 29 2.08 15.02 7.40
N PRO A 30 1.65 15.67 8.50
CA PRO A 30 2.59 16.23 9.46
C PRO A 30 3.47 15.12 10.05
N PRO A 31 4.79 15.33 10.20
CA PRO A 31 5.66 14.31 10.76
C PRO A 31 5.19 13.93 12.16
N ALA A 32 5.25 12.62 12.46
CA ALA A 32 4.83 11.96 13.70
C ALA A 32 5.02 12.72 15.04
N PRO A 33 6.04 13.58 15.26
CA PRO A 33 6.14 14.39 16.48
C PRO A 33 5.08 15.48 16.69
N ARG A 34 4.24 15.86 15.71
CA ARG A 34 3.30 17.00 15.86
C ARG A 34 1.89 16.68 16.39
N ILE A 35 1.54 15.42 16.59
CA ILE A 35 0.17 15.03 17.01
C ILE A 35 0.06 14.95 18.54
N PRO A 36 -0.94 15.59 19.20
CA PRO A 36 -1.12 15.51 20.64
C PRO A 36 -1.27 14.07 21.17
N SER A 37 -0.60 13.76 22.28
CA SER A 37 -0.66 12.44 22.93
C SER A 37 -2.07 11.90 23.21
N PRO A 38 -3.09 12.72 23.57
CA PRO A 38 -4.46 12.23 23.76
C PRO A 38 -5.06 11.61 22.49
N LEU A 39 -4.85 12.23 21.32
CA LEU A 39 -5.39 11.73 20.05
C LEU A 39 -4.74 10.41 19.64
N ARG A 40 -3.43 10.27 19.86
CA ARG A 40 -2.73 9.00 19.64
C ARG A 40 -3.30 7.86 20.49
N ARG A 41 -3.61 8.14 21.76
CA ARG A 41 -4.22 7.15 22.66
C ARG A 41 -5.64 6.80 22.25
N ALA A 42 -6.45 7.79 21.85
CA ALA A 42 -7.80 7.56 21.35
C ALA A 42 -7.81 6.67 20.10
N ALA A 43 -6.95 6.97 19.11
CA ALA A 43 -6.84 6.16 17.90
C ALA A 43 -6.42 4.71 18.19
N LEU A 44 -5.46 4.50 19.11
CA LEU A 44 -5.09 3.15 19.55
C LEU A 44 -6.25 2.42 20.24
N GLY A 45 -7.08 3.12 21.01
CA GLY A 45 -8.30 2.55 21.60
C GLY A 45 -9.27 2.05 20.53
N VAL A 46 -9.52 2.86 19.49
CA VAL A 46 -10.37 2.47 18.36
C VAL A 46 -9.79 1.27 17.61
N ILE A 47 -8.48 1.29 17.32
CA ILE A 47 -7.80 0.17 16.65
C ILE A 47 -7.98 -1.12 17.45
N ARG A 48 -7.77 -1.09 18.77
CA ARG A 48 -7.96 -2.27 19.62
C ARG A 48 -9.40 -2.77 19.59
N LEU A 49 -10.38 -1.87 19.72
CA LEU A 49 -11.79 -2.26 19.65
C LEU A 49 -12.16 -2.94 18.33
N VAL A 50 -11.71 -2.38 17.21
CA VAL A 50 -11.94 -2.96 15.87
C VAL A 50 -11.31 -4.34 15.77
N LEU A 51 -10.06 -4.50 16.19
CA LEU A 51 -9.31 -5.75 16.06
C LEU A 51 -9.80 -6.83 17.04
N GLU A 52 -10.01 -6.50 18.31
CA GLU A 52 -10.42 -7.45 19.35
C GLU A 52 -11.83 -7.99 19.12
N ASN A 53 -12.73 -7.16 18.57
CA ASN A 53 -14.09 -7.58 18.23
C ASN A 53 -14.21 -8.10 16.78
N GLY A 54 -13.11 -8.13 16.03
CA GLY A 54 -13.10 -8.60 14.64
C GLY A 54 -14.02 -7.82 13.70
N LEU A 55 -14.24 -6.54 13.96
CA LEU A 55 -15.15 -5.70 13.18
C LEU A 55 -14.63 -5.52 11.76
N LYS A 56 -15.52 -5.69 10.78
CA LYS A 56 -15.27 -5.29 9.38
C LYS A 56 -15.74 -3.85 9.21
N LEU A 57 -14.81 -2.95 8.94
CA LEU A 57 -15.09 -1.51 8.88
C LEU A 57 -14.24 -0.85 7.80
N GLU A 58 -14.91 -0.38 6.75
CA GLU A 58 -14.34 0.56 5.80
C GLU A 58 -14.32 1.94 6.48
N LEU A 59 -13.19 2.30 7.09
CA LEU A 59 -13.05 3.53 7.89
C LEU A 59 -13.35 4.77 7.06
N VAL A 60 -12.90 4.85 5.81
CA VAL A 60 -13.16 6.01 4.94
C VAL A 60 -14.66 6.22 4.83
N GLN A 61 -15.42 5.18 4.48
CA GLN A 61 -16.88 5.27 4.35
C GLN A 61 -17.56 5.63 5.67
N GLY A 62 -17.12 5.04 6.78
CA GLY A 62 -17.64 5.34 8.12
C GLY A 62 -17.35 6.77 8.60
N LEU A 63 -16.27 7.39 8.12
CA LEU A 63 -15.84 8.73 8.51
C LEU A 63 -16.51 9.84 7.69
N LEU A 64 -17.00 9.56 6.48
CA LEU A 64 -17.57 10.59 5.59
C LEU A 64 -18.74 11.35 6.23
N ALA A 65 -19.72 10.67 6.81
CA ALA A 65 -20.88 11.32 7.41
C ALA A 65 -20.50 12.20 8.64
N PRO A 66 -19.71 11.72 9.61
CA PRO A 66 -19.18 12.56 10.69
C PRO A 66 -18.34 13.76 10.21
N ILE A 67 -17.52 13.59 9.16
CA ILE A 67 -16.70 14.66 8.60
C ILE A 67 -17.59 15.75 7.99
N ARG A 68 -18.57 15.38 7.15
CA ARG A 68 -19.51 16.32 6.53
C ARG A 68 -20.35 17.08 7.57
N ALA A 69 -20.72 16.41 8.67
CA ALA A 69 -21.40 17.05 9.78
C ALA A 69 -20.53 18.09 10.52
N ASN A 70 -19.20 18.01 10.38
CA ASN A 70 -18.24 18.94 11.00
C ASN A 70 -17.54 19.82 9.95
N ARG A 71 -18.32 20.72 9.32
CA ARG A 71 -17.82 21.65 8.29
C ARG A 71 -16.58 22.46 8.72
N ALA A 72 -16.42 22.76 10.00
CA ALA A 72 -15.25 23.48 10.52
C ALA A 72 -13.94 22.68 10.33
N ALA A 73 -14.01 21.34 10.40
CA ALA A 73 -12.85 20.49 10.15
C ALA A 73 -12.45 20.48 8.66
N MET A 74 -13.42 20.59 7.74
CA MET A 74 -13.17 20.58 6.30
C MET A 74 -12.48 21.87 5.82
N VAL A 75 -12.83 23.02 6.41
CA VAL A 75 -12.19 24.31 6.11
C VAL A 75 -10.73 24.35 6.57
N ALA A 76 -10.37 23.59 7.62
CA ALA A 76 -9.02 23.57 8.18
C ALA A 76 -8.01 22.75 7.35
N VAL A 77 -8.48 21.95 6.39
CA VAL A 77 -7.63 21.11 5.51
C VAL A 77 -7.26 21.84 4.22
N ALA A 78 -7.89 22.99 3.93
CA ALA A 78 -7.53 23.81 2.79
C ALA A 78 -6.06 24.27 2.89
N PRO A 79 -5.23 24.07 1.85
CA PRO A 79 -3.83 24.46 1.90
C PRO A 79 -3.68 25.96 2.21
N GLU A 80 -2.72 26.31 3.07
CA GLU A 80 -2.49 27.72 3.45
C GLU A 80 -2.30 28.59 2.19
N GLY A 81 -3.20 29.55 1.99
CA GLY A 81 -3.20 30.44 0.83
C GLY A 81 -4.13 30.04 -0.32
N SER A 82 -4.83 28.90 -0.26
CA SER A 82 -5.95 28.63 -1.16
C SER A 82 -7.20 29.39 -0.72
N ALA A 83 -8.08 29.70 -1.68
CA ALA A 83 -9.42 30.16 -1.34
C ALA A 83 -10.09 29.13 -0.40
N VAL A 84 -10.87 29.62 0.57
CA VAL A 84 -11.70 28.74 1.40
C VAL A 84 -12.59 27.95 0.43
N PRO A 85 -12.58 26.61 0.48
CA PRO A 85 -13.39 25.81 -0.43
C PRO A 85 -14.86 26.20 -0.27
N ASP A 86 -15.54 26.43 -1.39
CA ASP A 86 -16.96 26.69 -1.39
C ASP A 86 -17.72 25.40 -1.11
N LEU A 87 -17.95 25.13 0.18
CA LEU A 87 -18.69 23.95 0.64
C LEU A 87 -20.19 24.01 0.33
N SER A 88 -20.66 25.03 -0.42
CA SER A 88 -22.01 25.01 -1.01
C SER A 88 -22.05 24.21 -2.31
N ASP A 89 -20.91 24.03 -2.98
CA ASP A 89 -20.76 23.10 -4.10
C ASP A 89 -20.62 21.66 -3.56
N GLU A 90 -21.59 20.81 -3.89
CA GLU A 90 -21.64 19.42 -3.43
C GLU A 90 -20.41 18.61 -3.87
N ARG A 91 -19.83 18.91 -5.04
CA ARG A 91 -18.62 18.23 -5.53
C ARG A 91 -17.40 18.61 -4.70
N VAL A 92 -17.27 19.90 -4.37
CA VAL A 92 -16.16 20.42 -3.56
C VAL A 92 -16.28 19.91 -2.12
N GLU A 93 -17.49 19.88 -1.54
CA GLU A 93 -17.74 19.30 -0.22
C GLU A 93 -17.34 17.81 -0.20
N ALA A 94 -17.78 17.04 -1.20
CA ALA A 94 -17.47 15.62 -1.30
C ALA A 94 -15.97 15.34 -1.40
N GLU A 95 -15.25 16.10 -2.22
CA GLU A 95 -13.80 15.98 -2.39
C GLU A 95 -13.05 16.31 -1.10
N CYS A 96 -13.38 17.42 -0.44
CA CYS A 96 -12.79 17.79 0.84
C CYS A 96 -13.03 16.74 1.94
N ALA A 97 -14.22 16.14 1.97
CA ALA A 97 -14.54 15.10 2.95
C ALA A 97 -13.72 13.83 2.70
N LEU A 98 -13.50 13.45 1.44
CA LEU A 98 -12.66 12.32 1.05
C LEU A 98 -11.20 12.55 1.44
N VAL A 99 -10.63 13.70 1.12
CA VAL A 99 -9.24 14.04 1.47
C VAL A 99 -9.02 13.93 2.98
N LEU A 100 -9.93 14.48 3.79
CA LEU A 100 -9.82 14.39 5.25
C LEU A 100 -10.00 12.94 5.77
N ALA A 101 -10.87 12.16 5.14
CA ALA A 101 -11.03 10.74 5.49
C ALA A 101 -9.76 9.94 5.18
N GLU A 102 -9.10 10.19 4.05
CA GLU A 102 -7.82 9.58 3.68
C GLU A 102 -6.69 10.00 4.62
N ASP A 103 -6.62 11.27 5.01
CA ASP A 103 -5.66 11.76 6.00
C ASP A 103 -5.85 11.09 7.37
N LEU A 104 -7.10 10.92 7.80
CA LEU A 104 -7.42 10.18 9.03
C LEU A 104 -7.05 8.71 8.90
N LEU A 105 -7.34 8.07 7.77
CA LEU A 105 -6.93 6.69 7.51
C LEU A 105 -5.41 6.55 7.58
N ALA A 106 -4.65 7.44 6.94
CA ALA A 106 -3.20 7.46 7.00
C ALA A 106 -2.69 7.64 8.45
N PHE A 107 -3.37 8.45 9.26
CA PHE A 107 -3.07 8.57 10.69
C PHE A 107 -3.33 7.25 11.44
N PHE A 108 -4.45 6.57 11.19
CA PHE A 108 -4.76 5.26 11.75
C PHE A 108 -3.73 4.20 11.32
N HIS A 109 -3.34 4.16 10.04
CA HIS A 109 -2.26 3.30 9.54
C HIS A 109 -0.95 3.54 10.27
N GLY A 110 -0.58 4.81 10.48
CA GLY A 110 0.61 5.17 11.25
C GLY A 110 0.57 4.69 12.71
N ARG A 111 -0.62 4.64 13.34
CA ARG A 111 -0.78 4.07 14.70
C ARG A 111 -0.79 2.55 14.69
N LEU A 112 -1.48 1.95 13.72
CA LEU A 112 -1.54 0.51 13.54
C LEU A 112 -0.14 -0.06 13.31
N LYS A 113 0.70 0.64 12.53
CA LYS A 113 2.10 0.24 12.30
C LYS A 113 2.88 0.11 13.60
N VAL A 114 2.76 1.07 14.53
CA VAL A 114 3.43 0.98 15.84
C VAL A 114 2.86 -0.20 16.64
N PHE A 115 1.54 -0.33 16.68
CA PHE A 115 0.87 -1.43 17.40
C PHE A 115 1.30 -2.82 16.90
N LEU A 116 1.40 -3.02 15.58
CA LEU A 116 1.84 -4.29 15.00
C LEU A 116 3.33 -4.55 15.20
N ARG A 117 4.17 -3.51 15.16
CA ARG A 117 5.60 -3.64 15.49
C ARG A 117 5.80 -4.09 16.93
N ASP A 118 5.02 -3.55 17.87
CA ASP A 118 5.06 -3.97 19.28
C ASP A 118 4.62 -5.44 19.45
N GLN A 119 3.87 -5.99 18.49
CA GLN A 119 3.48 -7.40 18.44
C GLN A 119 4.49 -8.28 17.67
N GLY A 120 5.66 -7.74 17.32
CA GLY A 120 6.73 -8.47 16.64
C GLY A 120 6.61 -8.53 15.13
N LEU A 121 5.73 -7.74 14.50
CA LEU A 121 5.69 -7.67 13.04
C LEU A 121 6.83 -6.81 12.48
N ARG A 122 7.44 -7.27 11.37
CA ARG A 122 8.49 -6.49 10.69
C ARG A 122 7.88 -5.23 10.06
N HIS A 123 8.64 -4.15 10.07
CA HIS A 123 8.15 -2.83 9.64
C HIS A 123 7.85 -2.75 8.14
N ASP A 124 8.67 -3.42 7.34
CA ASP A 124 8.61 -3.51 5.88
C ASP A 124 7.41 -4.35 5.42
N VAL A 125 7.10 -5.44 6.13
CA VAL A 125 5.89 -6.26 5.93
C VAL A 125 4.61 -5.44 6.12
N ILE A 126 4.58 -4.61 7.17
CA ILE A 126 3.45 -3.74 7.45
C ILE A 126 3.30 -2.70 6.34
N ASP A 127 4.39 -2.07 5.90
CA ASP A 127 4.38 -1.06 4.84
C ASP A 127 3.96 -1.65 3.49
N ALA A 128 4.45 -2.85 3.15
CA ALA A 128 4.06 -3.59 1.95
C ALA A 128 2.55 -3.87 1.90
N CYS A 129 1.94 -4.15 3.06
CA CYS A 129 0.51 -4.35 3.15
C CYS A 129 -0.27 -3.04 3.07
N ILE A 130 0.16 -1.98 3.77
CA ILE A 130 -0.53 -0.68 3.79
C ILE A 130 -0.54 -0.02 2.40
N ALA A 131 0.55 -0.14 1.64
CA ALA A 131 0.68 0.47 0.32
C ALA A 131 -0.31 -0.09 -0.73
N ARG A 132 -0.94 -1.24 -0.47
CA ARG A 132 -1.96 -1.79 -1.37
C ARG A 132 -3.27 -1.00 -1.28
N PRO A 133 -3.96 -0.79 -2.42
CA PRO A 133 -5.35 -0.32 -2.42
C PRO A 133 -6.26 -1.24 -1.60
N GLY A 134 -7.31 -0.68 -0.99
CA GLY A 134 -8.24 -1.44 -0.16
C GLY A 134 -7.71 -1.80 1.23
N SER A 135 -6.74 -1.04 1.75
CA SER A 135 -6.21 -1.17 3.12
C SER A 135 -7.03 -0.39 4.16
N ASP A 136 -8.29 -0.10 3.86
CA ASP A 136 -9.21 0.66 4.74
C ASP A 136 -9.71 -0.20 5.91
N ASP A 137 -10.01 -1.47 5.65
CA ASP A 137 -10.33 -2.45 6.70
C ASP A 137 -9.06 -2.88 7.46
N LEU A 138 -8.95 -2.39 8.71
CA LEU A 138 -7.82 -2.69 9.59
C LEU A 138 -7.72 -4.18 9.94
N ASN A 139 -8.84 -4.89 10.09
CA ASN A 139 -8.82 -6.31 10.43
C ASN A 139 -8.30 -7.15 9.26
N ARG A 140 -8.81 -6.87 8.05
CA ARG A 140 -8.32 -7.47 6.80
C ARG A 140 -6.83 -7.20 6.60
N LEU A 141 -6.40 -5.96 6.82
CA LEU A 141 -5.00 -5.54 6.74
C LEU A 141 -4.12 -6.32 7.73
N VAL A 142 -4.54 -6.49 8.98
CA VAL A 142 -3.79 -7.24 10.00
C VAL A 142 -3.70 -8.73 9.66
N LYS A 143 -4.80 -9.36 9.22
CA LYS A 143 -4.78 -10.77 8.77
C LYS A 143 -3.77 -10.97 7.64
N ARG A 144 -3.80 -10.09 6.64
CA ARG A 144 -2.84 -10.10 5.51
C ARG A 144 -1.40 -9.93 5.98
N ALA A 145 -1.12 -8.95 6.85
CA ALA A 145 0.23 -8.71 7.34
C ALA A 145 0.80 -9.90 8.13
N ARG A 146 -0.02 -10.56 8.95
CA ARG A 146 0.39 -11.78 9.65
C ARG A 146 0.63 -12.96 8.71
N ALA A 147 -0.23 -13.14 7.71
CA ALA A 147 -0.05 -14.18 6.71
C ALA A 147 1.25 -13.96 5.90
N LEU A 148 1.50 -12.72 5.47
CA LEU A 148 2.74 -12.35 4.78
C LEU A 148 3.97 -12.63 5.65
N GLN A 149 3.96 -12.21 6.93
CA GLN A 149 5.08 -12.48 7.83
C GLN A 149 5.34 -13.97 8.03
N LYS A 150 4.28 -14.79 8.10
CA LYS A 150 4.41 -16.24 8.24
C LYS A 150 5.10 -16.85 7.01
N VAL A 151 4.71 -16.43 5.80
CA VAL A 151 5.32 -16.94 4.57
C VAL A 151 6.74 -16.43 4.39
N LEU A 152 7.03 -15.17 4.74
CA LEU A 152 8.40 -14.66 4.76
C LEU A 152 9.28 -15.31 5.84
N GLY A 153 8.70 -16.01 6.81
CA GLY A 153 9.46 -16.84 7.74
C GLY A 153 9.85 -18.21 7.16
N THR A 154 9.47 -18.50 5.91
CA THR A 154 9.85 -19.72 5.19
C THR A 154 10.92 -19.42 4.15
N GLU A 155 11.78 -20.40 3.87
CA GLU A 155 12.81 -20.26 2.82
C GLU A 155 12.19 -19.92 1.45
N ASP A 156 11.03 -20.49 1.13
CA ASP A 156 10.35 -20.23 -0.14
C ASP A 156 9.85 -18.78 -0.26
N GLY A 157 9.35 -18.22 0.83
CA GLY A 157 8.88 -16.83 0.85
C GLY A 157 10.03 -15.83 0.71
N GLU A 158 11.15 -16.03 1.40
CA GLU A 158 12.30 -15.12 1.27
C GLU A 158 12.89 -15.15 -0.13
N ASN A 159 13.06 -16.34 -0.71
CA ASN A 159 13.64 -16.49 -2.04
C ASN A 159 12.69 -15.99 -3.15
N LEU A 160 11.37 -16.15 -2.98
CA LEU A 160 10.40 -15.53 -3.88
C LEU A 160 10.59 -14.01 -3.94
N VAL A 161 10.77 -13.34 -2.79
CA VAL A 161 10.97 -11.88 -2.75
C VAL A 161 12.23 -11.47 -3.51
N GLN A 162 13.30 -12.28 -3.42
CA GLN A 162 14.53 -12.04 -4.19
C GLN A 162 14.30 -12.17 -5.70
N GLY A 163 13.63 -13.25 -6.14
CA GLY A 163 13.26 -13.44 -7.55
C GLY A 163 12.39 -12.32 -8.09
N PHE A 164 11.38 -11.90 -7.30
CA PHE A 164 10.53 -10.75 -7.62
C PHE A 164 11.33 -9.45 -7.73
N LYS A 165 12.22 -9.15 -6.77
CA LYS A 165 13.02 -7.92 -6.80
C LYS A 165 13.93 -7.86 -8.01
N ARG A 166 14.54 -8.99 -8.38
CA ARG A 166 15.32 -9.11 -9.61
C ARG A 166 14.45 -8.79 -10.83
N ALA A 167 13.28 -9.40 -10.95
CA ALA A 167 12.33 -9.13 -12.04
C ALA A 167 11.94 -7.65 -12.09
N ASN A 168 11.55 -7.07 -10.95
CA ASN A 168 11.13 -5.67 -10.84
C ASN A 168 12.25 -4.70 -11.21
N ASN A 169 13.49 -4.95 -10.75
CA ASN A 169 14.64 -4.09 -11.04
C ASN A 169 15.02 -4.13 -12.52
N ILE A 170 15.07 -5.31 -13.14
CA ILE A 170 15.37 -5.44 -14.58
C ILE A 170 14.29 -4.73 -15.40
N LEU A 171 13.02 -4.93 -15.06
CA LEU A 171 11.89 -4.29 -15.73
C LEU A 171 11.97 -2.77 -15.60
N SER A 172 12.09 -2.23 -14.38
CA SER A 172 12.17 -0.78 -14.16
C SER A 172 13.36 -0.13 -14.87
N GLN A 173 14.51 -0.82 -14.94
CA GLN A 173 15.67 -0.33 -15.70
C GLN A 173 15.40 -0.31 -17.20
N ALA A 174 14.73 -1.34 -17.73
CA ALA A 174 14.36 -1.38 -19.15
C ALA A 174 13.33 -0.30 -19.51
N GLU A 175 12.31 -0.12 -18.68
CA GLU A 175 11.28 0.93 -18.86
C GLU A 175 11.88 2.33 -18.84
N ALA A 176 12.77 2.61 -17.88
CA ALA A 176 13.47 3.88 -17.78
C ALA A 176 14.40 4.15 -18.98
N LYS A 177 15.05 3.11 -19.49
CA LYS A 177 15.96 3.22 -20.64
C LYS A 177 15.21 3.44 -21.96
N ASP A 178 14.13 2.70 -22.15
CA ASP A 178 13.41 2.67 -23.42
C ASP A 178 12.29 3.73 -23.48
N GLY A 179 11.92 4.31 -22.33
CA GLY A 179 10.86 5.32 -22.22
C GLY A 179 9.46 4.74 -22.49
N VAL A 180 9.29 3.43 -22.34
CA VAL A 180 8.06 2.70 -22.58
C VAL A 180 7.71 1.82 -21.39
N GLU A 181 6.42 1.54 -21.21
CA GLU A 181 5.93 0.56 -20.25
C GLU A 181 5.72 -0.80 -20.94
N TYR A 182 6.07 -1.89 -20.26
CA TYR A 182 5.85 -3.25 -20.74
C TYR A 182 4.64 -3.85 -20.03
N SER A 183 3.43 -3.53 -20.49
CA SER A 183 2.17 -3.92 -19.82
C SER A 183 1.18 -4.67 -20.73
N PHE A 184 1.53 -4.92 -21.99
CA PHE A 184 0.62 -5.50 -22.99
C PHE A 184 0.53 -7.04 -22.98
N GLY A 185 0.99 -7.67 -21.89
CA GLY A 185 1.01 -9.13 -21.76
C GLY A 185 2.09 -9.80 -22.59
N ALA A 186 2.66 -10.87 -22.05
CA ALA A 186 3.60 -11.71 -22.78
C ALA A 186 2.83 -12.78 -23.57
N ASP A 187 3.37 -13.20 -24.70
CA ASP A 187 2.74 -14.20 -25.57
C ASP A 187 3.59 -15.46 -25.58
N ALA A 188 2.98 -16.57 -25.12
CA ALA A 188 3.62 -17.87 -25.04
C ALA A 188 4.12 -18.38 -26.40
N LYS A 189 3.58 -17.88 -27.52
CA LYS A 189 4.05 -18.27 -28.87
C LYS A 189 5.48 -17.82 -29.18
N TYR A 190 5.98 -16.80 -28.47
CA TYR A 190 7.35 -16.31 -28.60
C TYR A 190 8.27 -16.88 -27.51
N ALA A 191 7.80 -17.85 -26.70
CA ALA A 191 8.63 -18.54 -25.73
C ALA A 191 9.46 -19.62 -26.43
N GLU A 192 10.78 -19.52 -26.32
CA GLU A 192 11.73 -20.45 -26.95
C GLU A 192 12.22 -21.49 -25.94
N ALA A 193 12.65 -21.04 -24.76
CA ALA A 193 13.18 -21.91 -23.73
C ALA A 193 12.08 -22.68 -22.98
N GLU A 194 12.40 -23.87 -22.50
CA GLU A 194 11.43 -24.67 -21.75
C GLU A 194 11.10 -24.03 -20.39
N SER A 195 12.06 -23.35 -19.74
CA SER A 195 11.79 -22.55 -18.54
C SER A 195 10.84 -21.38 -18.77
N GLU A 196 10.86 -20.72 -19.94
CA GLU A 196 9.89 -19.67 -20.27
C GLU A 196 8.47 -20.24 -20.32
N LYS A 197 8.29 -21.34 -21.06
CA LYS A 197 6.98 -22.00 -21.20
C LYS A 197 6.48 -22.51 -19.84
N ALA A 198 7.36 -23.06 -19.02
CA ALA A 198 7.03 -23.50 -17.67
C ALA A 198 6.58 -22.33 -16.78
N LEU A 199 7.26 -21.18 -16.86
CA LEU A 199 6.90 -19.98 -16.12
C LEU A 199 5.55 -19.41 -16.58
N PHE A 200 5.28 -19.37 -17.89
CA PHE A 200 3.97 -19.00 -18.43
C PHE A 200 2.86 -19.87 -17.84
N ALA A 201 3.01 -21.20 -17.93
CA ALA A 201 2.03 -22.13 -17.41
C ALA A 201 1.82 -22.00 -15.89
N ALA A 202 2.91 -21.76 -15.15
CA ALA A 202 2.84 -21.54 -13.71
C ALA A 202 2.07 -20.26 -13.35
N LEU A 203 2.31 -19.15 -14.06
CA LEU A 203 1.62 -17.88 -13.84
C LEU A 203 0.13 -17.98 -14.20
N GLU A 204 -0.21 -18.58 -15.35
CA GLU A 204 -1.59 -18.81 -15.78
C GLU A 204 -2.38 -19.68 -14.79
N ALA A 205 -1.73 -20.68 -14.18
CA ALA A 205 -2.35 -21.54 -13.19
C ALA A 205 -2.49 -20.89 -11.81
N ALA A 206 -1.49 -20.10 -11.38
CA ALA A 206 -1.43 -19.50 -10.05
C ALA A 206 -2.36 -18.28 -9.92
N GLU A 207 -2.43 -17.42 -10.94
CA GLU A 207 -3.21 -16.18 -10.89
C GLU A 207 -4.68 -16.38 -10.46
N PRO A 208 -5.48 -17.26 -11.09
CA PRO A 208 -6.88 -17.42 -10.71
C PRO A 208 -7.02 -17.95 -9.27
N ARG A 209 -6.10 -18.81 -8.81
CA ARG A 209 -6.11 -19.35 -7.44
C ARG A 209 -5.78 -18.26 -6.42
N ILE A 210 -4.77 -17.44 -6.70
CA ILE A 210 -4.41 -16.28 -5.88
C ILE A 210 -5.61 -15.34 -5.78
N LYS A 211 -6.26 -15.02 -6.90
CA LYS A 211 -7.44 -14.15 -6.93
C LYS A 211 -8.58 -14.71 -6.08
N THR A 212 -8.94 -15.98 -6.27
CA THR A 212 -9.99 -16.64 -5.47
C THR A 212 -9.67 -16.64 -3.97
N ALA A 213 -8.41 -16.91 -3.60
CA ALA A 213 -7.98 -16.87 -2.20
C ALA A 213 -8.07 -15.45 -1.61
N LEU A 214 -7.69 -14.42 -2.37
CA LEU A 214 -7.79 -13.02 -1.94
C LEU A 214 -9.24 -12.54 -1.79
N GLU A 215 -10.15 -13.01 -2.65
CA GLU A 215 -11.60 -12.77 -2.57
C GLU A 215 -12.21 -13.45 -1.33
N ALA A 216 -11.74 -14.65 -0.99
CA ALA A 216 -12.15 -15.38 0.20
C ALA A 216 -11.50 -14.86 1.52
N GLU A 217 -10.67 -13.81 1.45
CA GLU A 217 -9.82 -13.34 2.56
C GLU A 217 -8.85 -14.43 3.12
N ASP A 218 -8.58 -15.48 2.35
CA ASP A 218 -7.58 -16.49 2.68
C ASP A 218 -6.19 -16.05 2.21
N PHE A 219 -5.61 -15.13 2.97
CA PHE A 219 -4.27 -14.63 2.71
C PHE A 219 -3.19 -15.70 2.85
N THR A 220 -3.43 -16.78 3.61
CA THR A 220 -2.42 -17.84 3.76
C THR A 220 -2.33 -18.62 2.45
N ALA A 221 -3.46 -19.05 1.90
CA ALA A 221 -3.50 -19.73 0.61
C ALA A 221 -2.95 -18.84 -0.53
N ALA A 222 -3.34 -17.56 -0.57
CA ALA A 222 -2.83 -16.63 -1.59
C ALA A 222 -1.29 -16.50 -1.55
N MET A 223 -0.71 -16.40 -0.35
CA MET A 223 0.73 -16.28 -0.19
C MET A 223 1.45 -17.59 -0.50
N SER A 224 0.87 -18.74 -0.16
CA SER A 224 1.42 -20.06 -0.50
C SER A 224 1.45 -20.33 -2.01
N GLU A 225 0.37 -20.00 -2.73
CA GLU A 225 0.34 -20.09 -4.20
C GLU A 225 1.38 -19.15 -4.83
N THR A 226 1.54 -17.95 -4.28
CA THR A 226 2.57 -17.01 -4.75
C THR A 226 3.98 -17.54 -4.48
N ALA A 227 4.24 -18.12 -3.31
CA ALA A 227 5.53 -18.74 -2.97
C ALA A 227 5.89 -19.91 -3.90
N GLY A 228 4.89 -20.65 -4.39
CA GLY A 228 5.07 -21.71 -5.38
C GLY A 228 5.67 -21.23 -6.72
N LEU A 229 5.59 -19.92 -7.02
CA LEU A 229 6.20 -19.34 -8.22
C LEU A 229 7.73 -19.22 -8.12
N ARG A 230 8.33 -19.42 -6.95
CA ARG A 230 9.78 -19.35 -6.76
C ARG A 230 10.54 -20.22 -7.76
N ALA A 231 10.25 -21.52 -7.77
CA ALA A 231 10.99 -22.49 -8.60
C ALA A 231 10.96 -22.15 -10.11
N PRO A 232 9.80 -21.86 -10.74
CA PRO A 232 9.78 -21.48 -12.15
C PRO A 232 10.43 -20.12 -12.43
N ILE A 233 10.39 -19.17 -11.48
CA ILE A 233 11.09 -17.88 -11.62
C ILE A 233 12.61 -18.08 -11.60
N ASP A 234 13.12 -18.88 -10.65
CA ASP A 234 14.54 -19.17 -10.53
C ASP A 234 15.05 -19.90 -11.80
N ALA A 235 14.33 -20.93 -12.26
CA ALA A 235 14.67 -21.67 -13.48
C ALA A 235 14.70 -20.77 -14.73
N PHE A 236 13.72 -19.86 -14.86
CA PHE A 236 13.72 -18.86 -15.93
C PHE A 236 14.98 -18.00 -15.89
N PHE A 237 15.36 -17.52 -14.71
CA PHE A 237 16.52 -16.64 -14.57
C PHE A 237 17.88 -17.33 -14.69
N GLU A 238 17.94 -18.65 -14.53
CA GLU A 238 19.12 -19.48 -14.76
C GLU A 238 19.34 -19.78 -16.24
N GLU A 239 18.27 -20.09 -16.98
CA GLU A 239 18.36 -20.49 -18.40
C GLU A 239 18.25 -19.30 -19.36
N VAL A 240 17.51 -18.25 -19.00
CA VAL A 240 17.06 -17.22 -19.94
C VAL A 240 17.77 -15.88 -19.71
N GLN A 241 18.42 -15.39 -20.76
CA GLN A 241 18.92 -14.02 -20.80
C GLN A 241 17.80 -13.04 -21.21
N VAL A 242 17.33 -12.22 -20.26
CA VAL A 242 16.27 -11.22 -20.50
C VAL A 242 16.63 -10.22 -21.61
N ASN A 243 17.87 -9.72 -21.60
CA ASN A 243 18.39 -8.82 -22.63
C ASN A 243 18.87 -9.63 -23.86
N ALA A 244 17.92 -10.20 -24.59
CA ALA A 244 18.17 -10.91 -25.84
C ALA A 244 18.57 -9.94 -26.96
N GLU A 245 19.33 -10.41 -27.94
CA GLU A 245 19.69 -9.64 -29.16
C GLU A 245 18.49 -9.45 -30.09
N ASN A 246 17.54 -10.39 -30.08
CA ASN A 246 16.29 -10.28 -30.83
C ASN A 246 15.28 -9.40 -30.06
N ASP A 247 14.90 -8.27 -30.66
CA ASP A 247 13.97 -7.31 -30.08
C ASP A 247 12.59 -7.90 -29.74
N VAL A 248 12.10 -8.86 -30.54
CA VAL A 248 10.81 -9.52 -30.30
C VAL A 248 10.88 -10.38 -29.04
N LEU A 249 11.94 -11.18 -28.90
CA LEU A 249 12.16 -12.03 -27.72
C LEU A 249 12.42 -11.20 -26.47
N ARG A 250 13.25 -10.15 -26.59
CA ARG A 250 13.52 -9.22 -25.50
C ARG A 250 12.24 -8.58 -24.99
N ARG A 251 11.38 -8.08 -25.89
CA ARG A 251 10.09 -7.48 -25.51
C ARG A 251 9.15 -8.49 -24.87
N ASN A 252 9.10 -9.72 -25.37
CA ASN A 252 8.29 -10.79 -24.78
C ASN A 252 8.75 -11.12 -23.35
N ARG A 253 10.06 -11.26 -23.13
CA ARG A 253 10.66 -11.52 -21.82
C ARG A 253 10.41 -10.38 -20.84
N LEU A 254 10.49 -9.12 -21.28
CA LEU A 254 10.17 -7.96 -20.44
C LEU A 254 8.69 -7.91 -20.07
N ASN A 255 7.79 -8.22 -21.01
CA ASN A 255 6.36 -8.39 -20.67
C ASN A 255 6.16 -9.55 -19.67
N LEU A 256 6.93 -10.63 -19.76
CA LEU A 256 6.83 -11.76 -18.82
C LEU A 256 7.27 -11.35 -17.41
N LEU A 257 8.32 -10.51 -17.30
CA LEU A 257 8.69 -9.90 -16.01
C LEU A 257 7.58 -9.01 -15.44
N SER A 258 6.85 -8.31 -16.31
CA SER A 258 5.69 -7.52 -15.89
C SER A 258 4.55 -8.39 -15.36
N GLU A 259 4.31 -9.56 -15.96
CA GLU A 259 3.34 -10.53 -15.43
C GLU A 259 3.75 -11.06 -14.06
N ILE A 260 5.02 -11.43 -13.86
CA ILE A 260 5.55 -11.78 -12.53
C ILE A 260 5.26 -10.65 -11.53
N ARG A 261 5.60 -9.41 -11.91
CA ARG A 261 5.40 -8.23 -11.07
C ARG A 261 3.93 -8.07 -10.70
N ARG A 262 3.04 -8.18 -11.68
CA ARG A 262 1.59 -8.03 -11.51
C ARG A 262 1.01 -9.10 -10.60
N VAL A 263 1.35 -10.38 -10.79
CA VAL A 263 0.85 -11.50 -9.97
C VAL A 263 1.37 -11.39 -8.53
N CYS A 264 2.66 -11.16 -8.34
CA CYS A 264 3.26 -11.06 -7.01
C CYS A 264 2.80 -9.82 -6.23
N THR A 265 2.46 -8.72 -6.91
CA THR A 265 1.94 -7.50 -6.24
C THR A 265 0.45 -7.58 -5.89
N GLN A 266 -0.27 -8.64 -6.26
CA GLN A 266 -1.66 -8.83 -5.83
C GLN A 266 -1.77 -9.04 -4.32
N VAL A 267 -0.80 -9.76 -3.74
CA VAL A 267 -0.82 -10.13 -2.33
C VAL A 267 -0.27 -9.02 -1.41
N ALA A 268 0.80 -8.34 -1.80
CA ALA A 268 1.37 -7.18 -1.10
C ALA A 268 2.31 -6.39 -2.02
N ASP A 269 2.64 -5.15 -1.67
CA ASP A 269 3.69 -4.38 -2.37
C ASP A 269 5.08 -4.90 -1.97
N LEU A 270 5.51 -5.99 -2.60
CA LEU A 270 6.77 -6.68 -2.29
C LEU A 270 8.01 -5.81 -2.56
N ALA A 271 7.89 -4.73 -3.34
CA ALA A 271 8.99 -3.81 -3.58
C ALA A 271 9.40 -3.03 -2.31
N ARG A 272 8.53 -2.97 -1.31
CA ARG A 272 8.78 -2.32 -0.01
C ARG A 272 9.40 -3.23 1.04
N LEU A 273 9.49 -4.53 0.77
CA LEU A 273 10.12 -5.48 1.69
C LEU A 273 11.63 -5.25 1.71
N ASP A 274 12.27 -5.44 2.86
CA ASP A 274 13.72 -5.46 3.00
C ASP A 274 14.24 -6.87 2.71
N GLY A 275 15.28 -6.97 1.87
CA GLY A 275 15.81 -8.24 1.37
C GLY A 275 16.72 -8.03 0.16
#